data_AF-W2CV01-F1
#
_entry.id   AF-W2CV01-F1
#
_cell.length_a   1.000
_cell.length_b   1.000
_cell.length_c   1.000
_cell.angle_alpha   90.00
_cell.angle_beta   90.00
_cell.angle_gamma   90.00
#
_symmetry.space_group_name_H-M   'P 1'
#
loop_
_entity.id
_entity.type
_entity.pdbx_description
1 polymer ?
#
loop_
_entity_poly.entity_id
_entity_poly.type
_entity_poly.pdbx_seq_one_letter_code
_entity_poly.pdbx_strand_id
1 'polypeptide(L)'
;GYGMIGGRLIKVCGLRAADNVRAVAALPGVDLVGFIFHPASPRCVTAVPDVSLPDGVRRVGVFVDVPAEQIAATARRYGLH
;
A
#
# COMPACT_ATOMS: atom_id res chain seq x y z
N GLY A 1 -14.82 -6.69 14.07
CA GLY A 1 -13.82 -6.04 14.92
C GLY A 1 -12.60 -5.79 14.07
N TYR A 2 -12.27 -4.52 13.84
CA TYR A 2 -11.10 -4.14 13.04
C TYR A 2 -9.97 -3.67 13.96
N GLY A 3 -8.75 -3.98 13.55
CA GLY A 3 -7.51 -3.99 14.34
C GLY A 3 -7.00 -2.62 14.77
N MET A 4 -7.79 -1.87 15.53
CA MET A 4 -7.32 -0.68 16.24
C MET A 4 -6.59 -1.13 17.51
N ILE A 5 -5.28 -1.37 17.45
CA ILE A 5 -4.49 -1.51 18.68
C ILE A 5 -4.35 -0.13 19.33
N GLY A 6 -5.15 0.10 20.38
CA GLY A 6 -5.13 1.35 21.15
C GLY A 6 -5.60 2.59 20.38
N GLY A 7 -6.42 2.42 19.33
CA GLY A 7 -6.96 3.54 18.55
C GLY A 7 -6.02 4.12 17.49
N ARG A 8 -4.90 3.45 17.17
CA ARG A 8 -3.89 3.93 16.21
C ARG A 8 -3.95 3.15 14.91
N LEU A 9 -3.77 3.87 13.79
CA LEU A 9 -3.62 3.30 12.47
C LEU A 9 -2.14 3.05 12.18
N ILE A 10 -1.77 1.84 11.76
CA ILE A 10 -0.39 1.49 11.42
C ILE A 10 -0.25 1.27 9.92
N LYS A 11 0.71 1.98 9.33
CA LYS A 11 1.08 1.87 7.92
C LYS A 11 2.52 1.41 7.78
N VAL A 12 2.76 0.42 6.93
CA VAL A 12 4.10 0.03 6.49
C VAL A 12 4.29 0.43 5.02
N CYS A 13 5.34 1.20 4.74
CA CYS A 13 5.50 1.90 3.46
C CYS A 13 6.71 1.44 2.65
N GLY A 14 6.60 1.44 1.32
CA GLY A 14 7.68 1.14 0.38
C GLY A 14 7.88 -0.36 0.15
N LEU A 15 6.79 -1.14 0.20
CA LEU A 15 6.80 -2.57 -0.10
C LEU A 15 6.86 -2.79 -1.62
N ARG A 16 7.52 -3.88 -2.06
CA ARG A 16 7.75 -4.17 -3.49
C ARG A 16 7.55 -5.63 -3.87
N ALA A 17 7.98 -6.55 -3.02
CA ALA A 17 7.93 -7.99 -3.30
C ALA A 17 6.65 -8.61 -2.75
N ALA A 18 6.02 -9.49 -3.52
CA ALA A 18 4.76 -10.15 -3.16
C ALA A 18 4.83 -10.83 -1.78
N ASP A 19 5.89 -11.61 -1.52
CA ASP A 19 6.06 -12.32 -0.26
C ASP A 19 6.21 -11.38 0.93
N ASN A 20 6.93 -10.26 0.74
CA ASN A 20 7.08 -9.23 1.74
C ASN A 20 5.75 -8.51 2.03
N VAL A 21 4.95 -8.22 1.00
CA VAL A 21 3.61 -7.64 1.17
C VAL A 21 2.72 -8.58 1.96
N ARG A 22 2.68 -9.88 1.61
CA ARG A 22 1.87 -10.88 2.32
C ARG A 22 2.30 -11.01 3.78
N ALA A 23 3.60 -11.14 4.03
CA ALA A 23 4.14 -11.28 5.38
C ALA A 23 3.82 -10.06 6.25
N VAL A 24 4.00 -8.84 5.72
CA VAL A 24 3.70 -7.60 6.44
C VAL A 24 2.21 -7.42 6.68
N ALA A 25 1.37 -7.69 5.67
CA ALA A 25 -0.08 -7.57 5.79
C ALA A 25 -0.68 -8.56 6.80
N ALA A 26 -0.02 -9.69 7.05
CA ALA A 26 -0.43 -10.66 8.06
C ALA A 26 -0.01 -10.29 9.50
N LEU A 27 0.79 -9.24 9.69
CA LEU A 27 1.22 -8.82 11.01
C LEU A 27 0.05 -8.22 11.80
N PRO A 28 -0.11 -8.59 13.10
CA PRO A 28 -1.13 -8.00 13.95
C PRO A 28 -1.04 -6.47 13.99
N GLY A 29 -2.17 -5.82 13.70
CA GLY A 29 -2.30 -4.36 13.79
C GLY A 29 -1.79 -3.57 12.60
N VAL A 30 -1.30 -4.20 11.52
CA VAL A 30 -1.03 -3.48 10.27
C VAL A 30 -2.34 -3.20 9.55
N ASP A 31 -2.64 -1.92 9.31
CA ASP A 31 -3.85 -1.49 8.63
C ASP A 31 -3.60 -1.13 7.16
N LEU A 32 -2.41 -0.60 6.86
CA LEU A 32 -2.08 -0.09 5.53
C LEU A 32 -0.74 -0.62 5.01
N VAL A 33 -0.74 -1.03 3.75
CA VAL A 33 0.47 -1.38 2.99
C VAL A 33 0.69 -0.36 1.87
N GLY A 34 1.86 0.27 1.87
CA GLY A 34 2.17 1.42 1.01
C GLY A 34 3.10 1.10 -0.15
N PHE A 35 2.71 1.54 -1.35
CA PHE A 35 3.48 1.41 -2.59
C PHE A 35 3.91 2.78 -3.09
N ILE A 36 5.16 2.91 -3.52
CA ILE A 36 5.73 4.19 -3.98
C ILE A 36 5.75 4.21 -5.50
N PHE A 37 5.12 5.21 -6.12
CA PHE A 37 5.05 5.40 -7.57
C PHE A 37 5.94 6.55 -8.05
N HIS A 38 6.99 6.88 -7.29
CA HIS A 38 7.94 7.94 -7.61
C HIS A 38 9.29 7.36 -8.06
N PRO A 39 9.69 7.51 -9.34
CA PRO A 39 10.88 6.85 -9.91
C PRO A 39 12.21 7.11 -9.19
N ALA A 40 12.39 8.29 -8.57
CA ALA A 40 13.64 8.58 -7.84
C ALA A 40 13.76 7.82 -6.51
N SER A 41 12.68 7.20 -6.02
CA SER A 41 12.73 6.35 -4.84
C SER A 41 13.36 4.99 -5.19
N PRO A 42 14.34 4.48 -4.42
CA PRO A 42 14.85 3.12 -4.60
C PRO A 42 13.77 2.05 -4.33
N ARG A 43 12.64 2.46 -3.72
CA ARG A 43 11.49 1.62 -3.42
C ARG A 43 10.34 1.80 -4.42
N CYS A 44 10.58 2.50 -5.54
CA CYS A 44 9.58 2.68 -6.58
C CYS A 44 9.10 1.32 -7.11
N VAL A 45 7.79 1.19 -7.27
CA VAL A 45 7.15 0.09 -7.98
C VAL A 45 6.65 0.57 -9.33
N THR A 46 6.74 -0.28 -10.34
CA THR A 46 6.12 -0.09 -11.66
C THR A 46 4.74 -0.77 -11.71
N ALA A 47 4.55 -1.80 -10.90
CA ALA A 47 3.27 -2.47 -10.68
C ALA A 47 3.14 -2.90 -9.21
N VAL A 48 1.92 -2.87 -8.69
CA VAL A 48 1.62 -3.42 -7.36
C VAL A 48 1.55 -4.94 -7.46
N PRO A 49 2.20 -5.70 -6.56
CA PRO A 49 2.10 -7.16 -6.56
C PRO A 49 0.65 -7.64 -6.43
N ASP A 50 0.29 -8.61 -7.26
CA ASP A 50 -1.01 -9.28 -7.18
C ASP A 50 -1.02 -10.26 -6.00
N VAL A 51 -1.48 -9.78 -4.86
CA VAL A 51 -1.57 -10.54 -3.62
C VAL A 51 -2.91 -10.27 -2.94
N SER A 52 -3.57 -11.32 -2.46
CA SER A 52 -4.71 -11.18 -1.57
C SER A 52 -4.25 -10.61 -0.23
N LEU A 53 -4.97 -9.61 0.27
CA LEU A 53 -4.72 -9.04 1.59
C LEU A 53 -5.79 -9.55 2.57
N PRO A 54 -5.45 -9.66 3.86
CA PRO A 54 -6.45 -9.93 4.89
C PRO A 54 -7.52 -8.83 4.96
N ASP A 55 -8.71 -9.18 5.43
CA ASP A 55 -9.79 -8.23 5.62
C ASP A 55 -9.35 -7.07 6.53
N GLY A 56 -9.63 -5.84 6.08
CA GLY A 56 -9.30 -4.61 6.81
C GLY A 56 -7.94 -4.01 6.47
N VAL A 57 -7.05 -4.75 5.81
CA VAL A 57 -5.77 -4.20 5.32
C VAL A 57 -5.98 -3.53 3.97
N ARG A 58 -5.59 -2.26 3.83
CA ARG A 58 -5.76 -1.48 2.60
C ARG A 58 -4.44 -1.16 1.91
N ARG A 59 -4.49 -1.10 0.58
CA ARG A 59 -3.37 -0.61 -0.25
C ARG A 59 -3.42 0.90 -0.33
N VAL A 60 -2.27 1.56 -0.19
CA VAL A 60 -2.15 3.01 -0.38
C VAL A 60 -0.98 3.36 -1.30
N GLY A 61 -1.11 4.44 -2.06
CA GLY A 61 -0.08 4.93 -2.97
C GLY A 61 0.65 6.16 -2.45
N VAL A 62 1.95 6.27 -2.76
CA VAL A 62 2.73 7.49 -2.57
C VAL A 62 3.09 8.04 -3.94
N PHE A 63 2.74 9.30 -4.14
CA PHE A 63 2.87 10.05 -5.38
C PHE A 63 3.56 11.38 -5.07
N VAL A 64 4.41 11.85 -5.99
CA VAL A 64 5.17 13.11 -5.84
C VAL A 64 5.08 13.84 -7.17
N ASP A 65 4.57 15.08 -7.13
CA ASP A 65 4.48 16.00 -8.27
C ASP A 65 3.87 15.42 -9.55
N VAL A 66 2.82 14.59 -9.40
CA VAL A 66 2.06 14.02 -10.52
C VAL A 66 0.65 14.60 -10.62
N PRO A 67 0.06 14.69 -11.83
CA PRO A 67 -1.31 15.16 -12.01
C PRO A 67 -2.33 14.28 -11.28
N ALA A 68 -3.39 14.90 -10.75
CA ALA A 68 -4.47 14.20 -10.03
C ALA A 68 -5.14 13.10 -10.87
N GLU A 69 -5.24 13.28 -12.19
CA GLU A 69 -5.77 12.26 -13.10
C GLU A 69 -4.93 10.99 -13.10
N GLN A 70 -3.60 11.12 -13.09
CA GLN A 70 -2.69 9.99 -13.04
C GLN A 70 -2.78 9.26 -11.69
N ILE A 71 -2.94 10.01 -10.59
CA ILE A 71 -3.19 9.45 -9.26
C ILE A 71 -4.49 8.63 -9.28
N ALA A 72 -5.59 9.22 -9.76
CA ALA A 72 -6.90 8.56 -9.80
C ALA A 72 -6.90 7.31 -10.70
N ALA A 73 -6.26 7.37 -11.87
CA ALA A 73 -6.10 6.23 -12.76
C ALA A 73 -5.30 5.09 -12.09
N THR A 74 -4.20 5.42 -11.41
CA THR A 74 -3.37 4.45 -10.69
C THR A 74 -4.11 3.85 -9.50
N ALA A 75 -4.85 4.66 -8.74
CA ALA A 75 -5.65 4.22 -7.63
C ALA A 75 -6.75 3.23 -8.05
N ARG A 76 -7.47 3.54 -9.14
CA ARG A 76 -8.45 2.61 -9.72
C ARG A 76 -7.80 1.32 -10.21
N ARG A 77 -6.67 1.42 -10.92
CA ARG A 77 -5.96 0.26 -11.47
C ARG A 77 -5.52 -0.74 -10.41
N TYR A 78 -5.05 -0.26 -9.26
CA TYR A 78 -4.47 -1.11 -8.20
C TYR A 78 -5.33 -1.22 -6.93
N GLY A 79 -6.55 -0.68 -6.94
CA GLY A 79 -7.43 -0.67 -5.77
C GLY A 79 -6.79 0.03 -4.57
N LEU A 80 -6.21 1.21 -4.80
CA LEU A 80 -5.65 2.05 -3.73
C LEU A 80 -6.76 2.87 -3.06
N HIS A 81 -6.66 3.04 -1.74
CA HIS A 81 -7.62 3.79 -0.92
C HIS A 81 -7.07 5.13 -0.43
#